data_AF-A0A9X8N2V1-F1
#
_entry.id   AF-A0A9X8N2V1-F1
#
_cell.length_a   1.000
_cell.length_b   1.000
_cell.length_c   1.000
_cell.angle_alpha   90.00
_cell.angle_beta   90.00
_cell.angle_gamma   90.00
#
_symmetry.space_group_name_H-M   'P 1'
#
loop_
_entity.id
_entity.type
_entity.pdbx_description
1 polymer ?
#
loop_
_entity_poly.entity_id
_entity_poly.type
_entity_poly.pdbx_seq_one_letter_code
_entity_poly.pdbx_strand_id
1 'polypeptide(L)'
;MLPAHFSAFPVALFLIARLACANLDGTVARESGKESPLGSVVNEVGDRAADLVVVLGLLPYVPMPLVLGALLASTLPSWMALAGAAAGVARINGGPVGKTERCLIVIIAAATGWYLPAAVAVIAGSLLTCVLRAFQIAGRCRAGAPGDGPSAARTAGAPPASGGPERPVTALDR
;
A
#
# COMPACT_ATOMS: atom_id res chain seq x y z
N MET A 1 -0.78 -32.61 4.53
CA MET A 1 -0.01 -31.48 3.96
C MET A 1 0.46 -31.91 2.58
N LEU A 2 0.22 -31.12 1.53
CA LEU A 2 0.79 -31.40 0.21
C LEU A 2 2.32 -31.32 0.34
N PRO A 3 3.10 -32.21 -0.32
CA PRO A 3 4.55 -32.05 -0.36
C PRO A 3 4.88 -30.67 -0.94
N ALA A 4 5.91 -29.99 -0.41
CA ALA A 4 6.22 -28.59 -0.73
C ALA A 4 6.12 -28.30 -2.24
N HIS A 5 6.78 -29.14 -3.05
CA HIS A 5 6.79 -29.04 -4.51
C HIS A 5 5.40 -29.04 -5.19
N PHE A 6 4.39 -29.76 -4.66
CA PHE A 6 3.03 -29.76 -5.24
C PHE A 6 2.25 -28.48 -4.91
N SER A 7 2.55 -27.83 -3.79
CA SER A 7 1.91 -26.56 -3.42
C SER A 7 2.48 -25.35 -4.18
N ALA A 8 3.68 -25.50 -4.75
CA ALA A 8 4.41 -24.42 -5.41
C ALA A 8 3.65 -23.80 -6.58
N PHE A 9 3.09 -24.64 -7.46
CA PHE A 9 2.36 -24.18 -8.64
C PHE A 9 1.12 -23.35 -8.30
N PRO A 10 0.15 -23.85 -7.48
CA PRO A 10 -1.02 -23.06 -7.13
C PRO A 10 -0.62 -21.80 -6.33
N VAL A 11 0.34 -21.88 -5.41
CA VAL A 11 0.83 -20.71 -4.67
C VAL A 11 1.41 -19.66 -5.62
N ALA A 12 2.30 -20.06 -6.53
CA ALA A 12 2.87 -19.14 -7.53
C ALA A 12 1.79 -18.50 -8.39
N LEU A 13 0.86 -19.30 -8.92
CA LEU A 13 -0.23 -18.82 -9.76
C LEU A 13 -1.07 -17.75 -9.05
N PHE A 14 -1.54 -18.02 -7.84
CA PHE A 14 -2.36 -17.07 -7.08
C PHE A 14 -1.57 -15.82 -6.67
N LEU A 15 -0.30 -15.97 -6.29
CA LEU A 15 0.55 -14.85 -5.87
C LEU A 15 0.95 -13.94 -7.03
N ILE A 16 1.17 -14.49 -8.22
CA ILE A 16 1.40 -13.72 -9.44
C ILE A 16 0.09 -13.03 -9.87
N ALA A 17 -1.03 -13.76 -9.87
CA ALA A 17 -2.33 -13.20 -10.24
C ALA A 17 -2.72 -12.01 -9.36
N ARG A 18 -2.58 -12.11 -8.02
CA ARG A 18 -2.87 -10.96 -7.13
C ARG A 18 -1.99 -9.75 -7.43
N LEU A 19 -0.72 -9.97 -7.79
CA LEU A 19 0.22 -8.88 -8.03
C LEU A 19 -0.08 -8.21 -9.37
N ALA A 20 -0.45 -9.00 -10.38
CA ALA A 20 -0.97 -8.49 -11.64
C ALA A 20 -2.23 -7.66 -11.41
N CYS A 21 -3.23 -8.19 -10.71
CA CYS A 21 -4.46 -7.47 -10.40
C CYS A 21 -4.20 -6.14 -9.68
N ALA A 22 -3.36 -6.14 -8.64
CA ALA A 22 -3.07 -4.94 -7.85
C ALA A 22 -2.16 -3.91 -8.53
N ASN A 23 -1.51 -4.27 -9.64
CA ASN A 23 -0.75 -3.32 -10.46
C ASN A 23 -1.60 -2.80 -11.63
N LEU A 24 -2.49 -3.65 -12.16
CA LEU A 24 -3.36 -3.32 -13.29
C LEU A 24 -4.57 -2.49 -12.87
N ASP A 25 -5.14 -2.71 -11.70
CA ASP A 25 -6.33 -1.98 -11.22
C ASP A 25 -6.12 -0.46 -11.19
N GLY A 26 -4.97 -0.01 -10.67
CA GLY A 26 -4.57 1.39 -10.66
C GLY A 26 -4.38 1.92 -12.07
N THR A 27 -3.60 1.21 -12.90
CA THR A 27 -3.28 1.62 -14.27
C THR A 27 -4.54 1.75 -15.12
N VAL A 28 -5.42 0.75 -15.09
CA VAL A 28 -6.69 0.73 -15.81
C VAL A 28 -7.60 1.86 -15.32
N ALA A 29 -7.64 2.15 -14.03
CA ALA A 29 -8.42 3.27 -13.49
C ALA A 29 -7.91 4.63 -14.02
N ARG A 30 -6.58 4.83 -14.13
CA ARG A 30 -6.00 6.07 -14.69
C ARG A 30 -6.32 6.22 -16.16
N GLU A 31 -6.06 5.18 -16.95
CA GLU A 31 -6.26 5.18 -18.41
C GLU A 31 -7.73 5.31 -18.80
N SER A 32 -8.64 4.77 -17.99
CA SER A 32 -10.09 4.91 -18.21
C SER A 32 -10.71 6.17 -17.61
N GLY A 33 -9.92 7.03 -16.94
CA GLY A 33 -10.42 8.24 -16.29
C GLY A 33 -11.37 7.99 -15.12
N LYS A 34 -11.30 6.80 -14.49
CA LYS A 34 -12.18 6.34 -13.40
C LYS A 34 -11.49 6.29 -12.03
N GLU A 35 -10.37 7.00 -11.87
CA GLU A 35 -9.74 7.15 -10.55
C GLU A 35 -10.70 7.81 -9.55
N SER A 36 -10.77 7.26 -8.33
CA SER A 36 -11.55 7.87 -7.26
C SER A 36 -10.84 7.72 -5.91
N PRO A 37 -11.05 8.65 -4.96
CA PRO A 37 -10.47 8.53 -3.61
C PRO A 37 -10.89 7.24 -2.91
N LEU A 38 -12.16 6.82 -3.07
CA LEU A 38 -12.65 5.56 -2.50
C LEU A 38 -11.94 4.36 -3.13
N GLY A 39 -11.72 4.37 -4.45
CA GLY A 39 -10.98 3.32 -5.15
C GLY A 39 -9.55 3.16 -4.62
N SER A 40 -8.86 4.28 -4.35
CA SER A 40 -7.52 4.23 -3.73
C SER A 40 -7.54 3.60 -2.34
N VAL A 41 -8.56 3.88 -1.52
CA VAL A 41 -8.71 3.26 -0.19
C VAL A 41 -8.98 1.76 -0.31
N VAL A 42 -9.90 1.36 -1.19
CA VAL A 42 -10.22 -0.06 -1.42
C VAL A 42 -9.01 -0.84 -1.89
N ASN A 43 -8.23 -0.29 -2.83
CA ASN A 43 -6.99 -0.91 -3.29
C ASN A 43 -6.00 -1.09 -2.11
N GLU A 44 -5.79 -0.04 -1.31
CA GLU A 44 -4.87 -0.12 -0.17
C GLU A 44 -5.27 -1.19 0.84
N VAL A 45 -6.56 -1.26 1.19
CA VAL A 45 -7.10 -2.25 2.14
C VAL A 45 -7.01 -3.66 1.57
N GLY A 46 -7.38 -3.85 0.30
CA GLY A 46 -7.27 -5.13 -0.40
C GLY A 46 -5.83 -5.63 -0.43
N ASP A 47 -4.88 -4.73 -0.71
CA ASP A 47 -3.46 -5.03 -0.70
C ASP A 47 -2.94 -5.45 0.66
N ARG A 48 -3.42 -4.82 1.74
CA ARG A 48 -3.09 -5.21 3.11
C ARG A 48 -3.69 -6.56 3.48
N ALA A 49 -4.97 -6.77 3.20
CA ALA A 49 -5.63 -8.04 3.47
C ALA A 49 -4.92 -9.19 2.73
N ALA A 50 -4.60 -9.00 1.45
CA ALA A 50 -3.87 -9.98 0.66
C ALA A 50 -2.48 -10.28 1.24
N ASP A 51 -1.71 -9.26 1.64
CA ASP A 51 -0.39 -9.46 2.25
C ASP A 51 -0.45 -10.24 3.56
N LEU A 52 -1.46 -9.97 4.41
CA LEU A 52 -1.69 -10.72 5.65
C LEU A 52 -2.05 -12.19 5.38
N VAL A 53 -2.92 -12.44 4.40
CA VAL A 53 -3.29 -13.82 4.00
C VAL A 53 -2.07 -14.59 3.50
N VAL A 54 -1.19 -13.95 2.74
CA VAL A 54 0.06 -14.56 2.27
C VAL A 54 0.97 -14.97 3.42
N VAL A 55 1.16 -14.09 4.41
CA VAL A 55 1.99 -14.40 5.57
C VAL A 55 1.33 -15.45 6.48
N LEU A 56 0.01 -15.41 6.65
CA LEU A 56 -0.76 -16.43 7.38
C LEU A 56 -0.61 -17.82 6.75
N GLY A 57 -0.36 -17.90 5.44
CA GLY A 57 -0.06 -19.16 4.75
C GLY A 57 1.16 -19.91 5.30
N LEU A 58 2.05 -19.23 6.05
CA LEU A 58 3.19 -19.86 6.73
C LEU A 58 2.82 -20.57 8.04
N LEU A 59 1.64 -20.31 8.60
CA LEU A 59 1.19 -20.82 9.90
C LEU A 59 1.30 -22.35 10.07
N PRO A 60 1.00 -23.18 9.05
CA PRO A 60 1.13 -24.63 9.21
C PRO A 60 2.57 -25.13 9.30
N TYR A 61 3.56 -24.30 8.92
CA TYR A 61 4.95 -24.72 8.69
C TYR A 61 5.97 -24.04 9.61
N VAL A 62 5.55 -22.97 10.30
CA VAL A 62 6.44 -22.08 11.06
C VAL A 62 5.86 -21.89 12.46
N PRO A 63 6.69 -21.88 13.53
CA PRO A 63 6.21 -21.61 14.88
C PRO A 63 5.39 -20.32 14.97
N MET A 64 4.24 -20.38 15.66
CA MET A 64 3.30 -19.27 15.80
C MET A 64 3.98 -17.93 16.16
N PRO A 65 4.94 -17.83 17.12
CA PRO A 65 5.58 -16.56 17.43
C PRO A 65 6.29 -15.90 16.25
N LEU A 66 6.91 -16.69 15.37
CA LEU A 66 7.58 -16.17 14.16
C LEU A 66 6.56 -15.72 13.12
N VAL A 67 5.44 -16.41 12.98
CA VAL A 67 4.36 -16.01 12.06
C VAL A 67 3.73 -14.70 12.53
N LEU A 68 3.48 -14.54 13.83
CA LEU A 68 3.02 -13.28 14.42
C LEU A 68 4.04 -12.16 14.18
N GLY A 69 5.33 -12.44 14.37
CA GLY A 69 6.41 -11.50 14.05
C GLY A 69 6.42 -11.09 12.57
N ALA A 70 6.23 -12.05 11.66
CA ALA A 70 6.16 -11.80 10.22
C ALA A 70 4.94 -10.96 9.83
N LEU A 71 3.78 -11.21 10.44
CA LEU A 71 2.56 -10.43 10.23
C LEU A 71 2.74 -8.98 10.67
N LEU A 72 3.30 -8.77 11.87
CA LEU A 72 3.59 -7.43 12.35
C LEU A 72 4.60 -6.74 11.43
N ALA A 73 5.72 -7.39 11.13
CA ALA A 73 6.78 -6.83 10.32
C ALA A 73 6.32 -6.47 8.90
N SER A 74 5.53 -7.32 8.24
CA SER A 74 5.11 -7.10 6.84
C SER A 74 4.21 -5.87 6.66
N THR A 75 3.49 -5.48 7.72
CA THR A 75 2.64 -4.28 7.69
C THR A 75 3.43 -2.97 7.84
N LEU A 76 4.58 -2.99 8.52
CA LEU A 76 5.33 -1.77 8.87
C LEU A 76 5.76 -0.92 7.65
N PRO A 77 6.28 -1.48 6.53
CA PRO A 77 6.60 -0.69 5.35
C PRO A 77 5.43 0.16 4.86
N SER A 78 4.23 -0.40 4.89
CA SER A 78 3.01 0.22 4.41
C SER A 78 2.53 1.34 5.33
N TRP A 79 2.54 1.08 6.64
CA TRP A 79 2.29 2.11 7.64
C TRP A 79 3.25 3.28 7.50
N MET A 80 4.53 3.00 7.25
CA MET A 80 5.54 4.04 7.03
C MET A 80 5.24 4.88 5.77
N ALA A 81 4.83 4.24 4.68
CA ALA A 81 4.44 4.96 3.45
C ALA A 81 3.21 5.86 3.67
N LEU A 82 2.22 5.38 4.41
CA LEU A 82 1.02 6.16 4.76
C LEU A 82 1.35 7.31 5.72
N ALA A 83 2.21 7.08 6.73
CA ALA A 83 2.67 8.11 7.65
C ALA A 83 3.45 9.22 6.92
N GLY A 84 4.31 8.85 5.96
CA GLY A 84 5.00 9.82 5.10
C GLY A 84 4.03 10.65 4.26
N ALA A 85 3.04 9.99 3.63
CA ALA A 85 2.00 10.69 2.86
C ALA A 85 1.17 11.65 3.73
N ALA A 86 0.80 11.23 4.94
CA ALA A 86 0.09 12.07 5.92
C ALA A 86 0.95 13.26 6.40
N ALA A 87 2.27 13.11 6.44
CA ALA A 87 3.22 14.19 6.72
C ALA A 87 3.49 15.12 5.51
N GLY A 88 2.76 14.95 4.40
CA GLY A 88 2.92 15.77 3.19
C GLY A 88 4.09 15.37 2.30
N VAL A 89 4.76 14.25 2.57
CA VAL A 89 5.83 13.72 1.73
C VAL A 89 5.24 12.89 0.60
N ALA A 90 5.75 13.07 -0.63
CA ALA A 90 5.40 12.19 -1.75
C ALA A 90 5.52 10.71 -1.37
N ARG A 91 4.49 9.93 -1.68
CA ARG A 91 4.37 8.54 -1.23
C ARG A 91 5.61 7.73 -1.63
N ILE A 92 6.23 7.10 -0.64
CA ILE A 92 7.42 6.27 -0.85
C ILE A 92 6.99 4.82 -1.01
N ASN A 93 7.23 4.28 -2.20
CA ASN A 93 7.06 2.87 -2.51
C ASN A 93 8.43 2.21 -2.73
N GLY A 94 8.51 0.88 -2.62
CA GLY A 94 9.74 0.12 -2.79
C GLY A 94 10.57 -0.08 -1.50
N GLY A 95 11.80 -0.55 -1.68
CA GLY A 95 12.69 -1.06 -0.62
C GLY A 95 13.04 -2.53 -0.86
N PRO A 96 14.01 -3.08 -0.11
CA PRO A 96 14.60 -4.39 -0.41
C PRO A 96 13.62 -5.55 -0.27
N VAL A 97 12.60 -5.44 0.58
CA VAL A 97 11.54 -6.45 0.70
C VAL A 97 10.17 -5.76 0.81
N GLY A 98 9.66 -5.37 -0.36
CA GLY A 98 8.30 -4.90 -0.53
C GLY A 98 7.30 -6.05 -0.67
N LYS A 99 6.10 -5.72 -1.16
CA LYS A 99 5.00 -6.68 -1.37
C LYS A 99 5.40 -7.78 -2.36
N THR A 100 5.99 -7.40 -3.50
CA THR A 100 6.43 -8.31 -4.56
C THR A 100 7.48 -9.30 -4.05
N GLU A 101 8.47 -8.80 -3.34
CA GLU A 101 9.56 -9.62 -2.80
C GLU A 101 9.03 -10.58 -1.73
N ARG A 102 8.08 -10.16 -0.88
CA ARG A 102 7.41 -11.06 0.05
C ARG A 102 6.63 -12.18 -0.65
N CYS A 103 5.93 -11.88 -1.75
CA CYS A 103 5.32 -12.93 -2.58
C CYS A 103 6.36 -13.93 -3.04
N LEU A 104 7.46 -13.44 -3.62
CA LEU A 104 8.52 -14.28 -4.15
C LEU A 104 9.13 -15.18 -3.08
N ILE A 105 9.39 -14.65 -1.88
CA ILE A 105 9.88 -15.41 -0.74
C ILE A 105 8.92 -16.56 -0.39
N VAL A 106 7.61 -16.30 -0.35
CA VAL A 106 6.60 -17.34 -0.07
C VAL A 106 6.49 -18.36 -1.21
N ILE A 107 6.62 -17.95 -2.47
CA ILE A 107 6.68 -18.86 -3.62
C ILE A 107 7.89 -19.81 -3.50
N ILE A 108 9.06 -19.26 -3.18
CA ILE A 108 10.29 -20.05 -3.00
C ILE A 108 10.14 -21.02 -1.83
N ALA A 109 9.56 -20.57 -0.70
CA ALA A 109 9.27 -21.44 0.42
C ALA A 109 8.30 -22.58 0.04
N ALA A 110 7.25 -22.29 -0.72
CA ALA A 110 6.35 -23.31 -1.23
C ALA A 110 7.09 -24.31 -2.14
N ALA A 111 7.96 -23.85 -3.04
CA ALA A 111 8.73 -24.73 -3.92
C ALA A 111 9.77 -25.61 -3.21
N THR A 112 10.44 -25.07 -2.20
CA THR A 112 11.62 -25.69 -1.58
C THR A 112 11.32 -26.35 -0.23
N GLY A 113 10.23 -25.98 0.42
CA GLY A 113 9.94 -26.33 1.81
C GLY A 113 10.67 -25.47 2.84
N TRP A 114 11.42 -24.44 2.43
CA TRP A 114 12.21 -23.58 3.33
C TRP A 114 11.38 -22.51 4.03
N TYR A 115 10.29 -22.93 4.69
CA TYR A 115 9.33 -22.01 5.32
C TYR A 115 9.94 -21.21 6.49
N LEU A 116 10.82 -21.83 7.30
CA LEU A 116 11.44 -21.15 8.44
C LEU A 116 12.41 -20.03 8.01
N PRO A 117 13.39 -20.27 7.09
CA PRO A 117 14.18 -19.19 6.51
C PRO A 117 13.34 -18.11 5.82
N ALA A 118 12.26 -18.49 5.13
CA ALA A 118 11.37 -17.53 4.49
C ALA A 118 10.67 -16.61 5.48
N ALA A 119 10.18 -17.12 6.61
CA ALA A 119 9.60 -16.30 7.67
C ALA A 119 10.63 -15.29 8.22
N VAL A 120 11.86 -15.73 8.47
CA VAL A 120 12.96 -14.85 8.92
C VAL A 120 13.26 -13.78 7.87
N ALA A 121 13.31 -14.14 6.59
CA ALA A 121 13.55 -13.22 5.49
C ALA A 121 12.42 -12.17 5.36
N VAL A 122 11.16 -12.58 5.52
CA VAL A 122 10.01 -11.67 5.56
C VAL A 122 10.15 -10.68 6.71
N ILE A 123 10.49 -11.14 7.92
CA ILE A 123 10.66 -10.28 9.10
C ILE A 123 11.80 -9.28 8.87
N ALA A 124 13.01 -9.79 8.65
CA ALA A 124 14.21 -8.97 8.55
C ALA A 124 14.11 -7.98 7.37
N GLY A 125 13.64 -8.45 6.22
CA GLY A 125 13.44 -7.63 5.04
C GLY A 125 12.39 -6.54 5.22
N SER A 126 11.26 -6.86 5.85
CA SER A 126 10.20 -5.85 6.09
C SER A 126 10.64 -4.80 7.11
N LEU A 127 11.36 -5.21 8.16
CA LEU A 127 11.95 -4.28 9.13
C LEU A 127 12.98 -3.37 8.47
N LEU A 128 13.89 -3.93 7.67
CA LEU A 128 14.88 -3.15 6.90
C LEU A 128 14.18 -2.14 5.98
N THR A 129 13.16 -2.59 5.25
CA THR A 129 12.37 -1.71 4.37
C THR A 129 11.69 -0.59 5.14
N CYS A 130 11.11 -0.89 6.32
CA CYS A 130 10.50 0.11 7.18
C CYS A 130 11.52 1.17 7.63
N VAL A 131 12.68 0.73 8.12
CA VAL A 131 13.76 1.62 8.57
C VAL A 131 14.26 2.52 7.43
N LEU A 132 14.48 1.96 6.24
CA LEU A 132 14.90 2.74 5.08
C LEU A 132 13.86 3.79 4.68
N ARG A 133 12.57 3.41 4.68
CA ARG A 133 11.48 4.37 4.41
C ARG A 133 11.42 5.47 5.47
N ALA A 134 11.59 5.14 6.75
CA ALA A 134 11.62 6.11 7.83
C ALA A 134 12.74 7.14 7.64
N PHE A 135 13.94 6.69 7.28
CA PHE A 135 15.06 7.59 6.99
C PHE A 135 14.80 8.48 5.77
N GLN A 136 14.22 7.94 4.71
CA GLN A 136 13.85 8.72 3.52
C GLN A 136 12.79 9.78 3.83
N ILE A 137 11.75 9.43 4.60
CA ILE A 137 10.72 10.36 5.04
C ILE A 137 11.34 11.45 5.90
N ALA A 138 12.13 11.09 6.90
CA ALA A 138 12.79 12.06 7.77
C ALA A 138 13.71 13.02 6.98
N GLY A 139 14.42 12.51 5.98
CA GLY A 139 15.21 13.33 5.06
C GLY A 139 14.36 14.32 4.26
N ARG A 140 13.25 13.86 3.66
CA ARG A 140 12.35 14.69 2.85
C ARG A 140 11.61 15.75 3.68
N CYS A 141 11.18 15.39 4.90
CA CYS A 141 10.57 16.35 5.84
C CYS A 141 11.56 17.46 6.21
N ARG A 142 12.82 17.12 6.51
CA ARG A 142 13.86 18.12 6.84
C ARG A 142 14.22 19.01 5.66
N ALA A 143 14.19 18.48 4.45
CA ALA A 143 14.50 19.22 3.23
C ALA A 143 13.35 20.15 2.76
N GLY A 144 12.18 20.11 3.41
CA GLY A 144 11.00 20.85 2.97
C GLY A 144 10.53 20.43 1.56
N ALA A 145 10.83 19.20 1.14
CA ALA A 145 10.55 18.75 -0.21
C ALA A 145 9.03 18.78 -0.47
N PRO A 146 8.55 19.44 -1.52
CA PRO A 146 7.13 19.51 -1.81
C PRO A 146 6.56 18.10 -2.01
N GLY A 147 5.41 17.84 -1.40
CA GLY A 147 4.62 16.67 -1.74
C GLY A 147 4.07 16.80 -3.16
N ASP A 148 4.02 15.69 -3.90
CA ASP A 148 3.32 15.63 -5.18
C ASP A 148 1.81 15.84 -4.91
N GLY A 149 1.32 17.08 -4.97
CA GLY A 149 -0.11 17.41 -4.87
C GLY A 149 -0.82 17.28 -6.23
N PRO A 150 -2.16 17.08 -6.29
CA PRO A 150 -3.15 17.33 -5.23
C PRO A 150 -4.23 16.23 -5.02
N SER A 151 -4.38 15.73 -3.78
CA SER A 151 -5.64 15.11 -3.32
C SER A 151 -6.19 15.66 -1.99
N ALA A 152 -5.38 16.31 -1.15
CA ALA A 152 -5.83 16.84 0.14
C ALA A 152 -6.46 18.25 0.07
N ALA A 153 -6.24 19.01 -1.01
CA ALA A 153 -6.70 20.39 -1.13
C ALA A 153 -8.18 20.56 -1.53
N ARG A 154 -8.93 19.47 -1.77
CA ARG A 154 -10.35 19.54 -2.20
C ARG A 154 -11.38 19.33 -1.08
N THR A 155 -10.97 19.02 0.14
CA THR A 155 -11.89 18.74 1.27
C THR A 155 -11.91 19.81 2.37
N ALA A 156 -11.10 20.87 2.26
CA ALA A 156 -11.28 22.05 3.09
C ALA A 156 -12.24 23.01 2.36
N GLY A 157 -13.48 23.07 2.88
CA GLY A 157 -14.59 23.80 2.26
C GLY A 157 -14.24 25.23 1.85
N ALA A 158 -14.63 25.59 0.64
CA ALA A 158 -14.85 26.98 0.31
C ALA A 158 -16.00 27.48 1.22
N PRO A 159 -15.82 28.54 2.03
CA PRO A 159 -16.95 29.15 2.73
C PRO A 159 -17.96 29.67 1.71
N PRO A 160 -19.28 29.62 2.00
CA PRO A 160 -20.28 30.20 1.11
C PRO A 160 -19.99 31.69 0.96
N ALA A 161 -19.92 32.16 -0.29
CA ALA A 161 -19.78 33.58 -0.59
C ALA A 161 -21.03 34.32 -0.08
N SER A 162 -20.93 34.88 1.13
CA SER A 162 -21.92 35.78 1.70
C SER A 162 -21.69 37.21 1.22
N GLY A 163 -22.67 37.76 0.51
CA GLY A 163 -23.08 39.15 0.66
C GLY A 163 -22.52 40.20 -0.32
N GLY A 164 -23.41 40.74 -1.15
CA GLY A 164 -23.41 42.15 -1.57
C GLY A 164 -23.76 42.42 -3.04
N PRO A 165 -24.32 43.60 -3.37
CA PRO A 165 -25.55 44.22 -2.84
C PRO A 165 -26.69 44.16 -3.89
N GLU A 166 -27.93 44.33 -3.43
CA GLU A 166 -29.12 44.49 -4.26
C GLU A 166 -28.93 45.60 -5.31
N ARG A 167 -29.22 45.31 -6.58
CA ARG A 167 -29.40 46.35 -7.59
C ARG A 167 -30.85 46.84 -7.53
N PRO A 168 -31.11 48.16 -7.50
CA PRO A 168 -32.46 48.66 -7.61
C PRO A 168 -32.95 48.40 -9.04
N VAL A 169 -34.07 47.69 -9.16
CA VAL A 169 -34.82 47.56 -10.42
C VAL A 169 -35.50 48.90 -10.67
N THR A 170 -34.87 49.76 -11.45
CA THR A 170 -35.53 50.92 -12.05
C THR A 170 -36.53 50.43 -13.08
N ALA A 171 -37.81 50.48 -12.72
CA ALA A 171 -38.90 50.53 -13.68
C ALA A 171 -38.82 51.89 -14.40
N LEU A 172 -38.56 51.88 -15.71
CA LEU A 172 -38.89 52.91 -16.72
C LEU A 172 -38.09 52.64 -18.01
N ASP A 173 -38.64 51.87 -18.96
CA ASP A 173 -38.76 52.28 -20.37
C ASP A 173 -39.67 51.26 -21.12
N ARG A 174 -40.87 51.74 -21.49
CA ARG A 174 -41.81 51.26 -22.53
C ARG A 174 -42.54 49.92 -22.37
#